data_AF-A0A935LCL7-F1
#
_entry.id   AF-A0A935LCL7-F1
#
_cell.length_a   1.000
_cell.length_b   1.000
_cell.length_c   1.000
_cell.angle_alpha   90.00
_cell.angle_beta   90.00
_cell.angle_gamma   90.00
#
_symmetry.space_group_name_H-M   'P 1'
#
loop_
_entity.id
_entity.type
_entity.pdbx_description
1 polymer ?
#
loop_
_entity_poly.entity_id
_entity_poly.type
_entity_poly.pdbx_seq_one_letter_code
_entity_poly.pdbx_strand_id
1 'polypeptide(L)'
;MYNKTIAENRPSANHERIASRCPCCNGTDLLRSPAIIMPFVADRVFNWKPTRIDDSWGLKTISNGNAYALCNSMHCQGCGFLFLDVRFSESEMEKLYSGYRDAAYCQLRELYEPGYQLRNDSLNQGVAYIKDIESFLEPHLRFPARILDWGGDTGKNTPYKEKNSLWHIYDISNKSAVAGAQVVNKATVDSTEYNLIVCSNVFEHIPQPRELLQDIREQMWNDTILYIEVPFEDIARTAIENENLASKKRHWHEHITFSP
;
A
#
# COMPACT_ATOMS: atom_id res chain seq x y z
N MET A 1 6.79 -18.38 18.41
CA MET A 1 5.60 -18.00 19.21
C MET A 1 5.36 -16.53 18.95
N TYR A 2 4.27 -16.22 18.25
CA TYR A 2 3.88 -14.86 17.87
C TYR A 2 3.37 -14.14 19.12
N ASN A 3 4.11 -13.13 19.61
CA ASN A 3 3.61 -12.27 20.69
C ASN A 3 2.63 -11.26 20.11
N LYS A 4 1.35 -11.65 20.12
CA LYS A 4 0.20 -10.76 20.28
C LYS A 4 0.41 -9.90 21.53
N THR A 5 0.85 -8.65 21.40
CA THR A 5 0.61 -7.58 22.40
C THR A 5 1.29 -6.26 22.01
N ILE A 6 0.98 -5.65 20.86
CA ILE A 6 0.98 -4.17 20.70
C ILE A 6 -0.05 -3.79 19.63
N ALA A 7 -1.30 -4.17 19.86
CA ALA A 7 -2.47 -3.55 19.22
C ALA A 7 -3.38 -2.88 20.30
N GLU A 8 -2.92 -2.78 21.55
CA GLU A 8 -3.83 -2.64 22.70
C GLU A 8 -3.91 -1.24 23.33
N ASN A 9 -3.36 -0.15 22.75
CA ASN A 9 -3.50 1.17 23.40
C ASN A 9 -3.76 2.39 22.52
N ARG A 10 -4.09 2.22 21.23
CA ARG A 10 -4.92 3.22 20.56
C ARG A 10 -6.32 2.61 20.45
N PRO A 11 -7.40 3.30 20.88
CA PRO A 11 -8.71 2.90 20.41
C PRO A 11 -8.60 2.89 18.89
N SER A 12 -8.78 1.72 18.24
CA SER A 12 -8.91 1.70 16.79
C SER A 12 -10.01 2.70 16.51
N ALA A 13 -9.69 3.83 15.87
CA ALA A 13 -10.73 4.73 15.44
C ALA A 13 -11.69 3.85 14.65
N ASN A 14 -12.96 3.81 15.07
CA ASN A 14 -13.94 2.93 14.45
C ASN A 14 -14.20 3.50 13.05
N HIS A 15 -13.31 3.14 12.12
CA HIS A 15 -13.34 3.66 10.78
C HIS A 15 -14.54 3.07 10.09
N GLU A 16 -15.34 3.95 9.49
CA GLU A 16 -16.43 3.50 8.65
C GLU A 16 -15.87 2.62 7.54
N ARG A 17 -16.48 1.44 7.38
CA ARG A 17 -16.11 0.48 6.34
C ARG A 17 -16.15 1.11 4.94
N ILE A 18 -17.16 1.92 4.70
CA ILE A 18 -17.33 2.69 3.46
C ILE A 18 -17.06 4.14 3.80
N ALA A 19 -16.10 4.73 3.11
CA ALA A 19 -15.62 6.07 3.42
C ALA A 19 -16.69 7.15 3.18
N SER A 20 -17.06 7.88 4.23
CA SER A 20 -17.80 9.15 4.13
C SER A 20 -16.90 10.39 4.14
N ARG A 21 -15.61 10.23 4.48
CA ARG A 21 -14.61 11.30 4.64
C ARG A 21 -13.29 10.93 3.96
N CYS A 22 -12.54 11.95 3.54
CA CYS A 22 -11.19 11.78 3.01
C CYS A 22 -10.25 11.21 4.09
N PRO A 23 -9.50 10.13 3.82
CA PRO A 23 -8.60 9.52 4.81
C PRO A 23 -7.32 10.34 5.03
N CYS A 24 -7.04 11.31 4.16
CA CYS A 24 -5.90 12.22 4.26
C CYS A 24 -6.27 13.48 5.06
N CYS A 25 -7.24 14.27 4.59
CA CYS A 25 -7.57 15.59 5.17
C CYS A 25 -8.84 15.62 6.04
N ASN A 26 -9.57 14.50 6.16
CA ASN A 26 -10.86 14.39 6.86
C ASN A 26 -12.02 15.23 6.26
N GLY A 27 -11.81 15.81 5.09
CA GLY A 27 -12.83 16.57 4.36
C GLY A 27 -13.99 15.69 3.87
N THR A 28 -15.17 16.29 3.76
CA THR A 28 -16.42 15.63 3.33
C THR A 28 -16.82 15.93 1.88
N ASP A 29 -16.16 16.90 1.25
CA ASP A 29 -16.41 17.24 -0.15
C ASP A 29 -15.72 16.21 -1.06
N LEU A 30 -16.50 15.20 -1.47
CA LEU A 30 -16.05 14.01 -2.17
C LEU A 30 -16.89 13.79 -3.42
N LEU A 31 -16.22 13.80 -4.58
CA LEU A 31 -16.79 13.24 -5.80
C LEU A 31 -16.72 11.71 -5.73
N ARG A 32 -17.75 11.04 -6.26
CA ARG A 32 -17.86 9.57 -6.23
C ARG A 32 -18.22 9.05 -7.61
N SER A 33 -17.68 7.89 -7.96
CA SER A 33 -18.05 7.17 -9.18
C SER A 33 -17.97 5.67 -8.96
N PRO A 34 -18.92 4.87 -9.48
CA PRO A 34 -18.82 3.41 -9.46
C PRO A 34 -17.54 2.90 -10.11
N ALA A 35 -16.96 1.87 -9.51
CA ALA A 35 -15.76 1.18 -9.94
C ALA A 35 -15.80 -0.32 -9.52
N ILE A 36 -14.82 -1.08 -9.97
CA ILE A 36 -14.69 -2.52 -9.65
C ILE A 36 -13.44 -2.76 -8.80
N ILE A 37 -13.57 -3.55 -7.73
CA ILE A 37 -12.40 -4.15 -7.08
C ILE A 37 -11.95 -5.31 -7.94
N MET A 38 -10.68 -5.31 -8.36
CA MET A 38 -10.18 -6.28 -9.31
C MET A 38 -10.29 -7.71 -8.74
N PRO A 39 -10.63 -8.71 -9.59
CA PRO A 39 -10.95 -10.07 -9.15
C PRO A 39 -9.95 -10.70 -8.19
N PHE A 40 -8.66 -10.52 -8.45
CA PHE A 40 -7.60 -11.02 -7.57
C PHE A 40 -7.73 -10.50 -6.14
N VAL A 41 -7.91 -9.18 -5.97
CA VAL A 41 -8.07 -8.55 -4.66
C VAL A 41 -9.38 -9.01 -4.00
N ALA A 42 -10.48 -9.04 -4.76
CA ALA A 42 -11.78 -9.44 -4.24
C ALA A 42 -11.81 -10.91 -3.77
N ASP A 43 -11.23 -11.83 -4.55
CA ASP A 43 -11.12 -13.24 -4.17
C ASP A 43 -10.18 -13.43 -2.97
N ARG A 44 -9.01 -12.81 -3.00
CA ARG A 44 -8.02 -12.99 -1.93
C ARG A 44 -8.49 -12.44 -0.59
N VAL A 45 -9.15 -11.28 -0.58
CA VAL A 45 -9.57 -10.61 0.65
C VAL A 45 -10.91 -11.13 1.16
N PHE A 46 -11.88 -11.29 0.27
CA PHE A 46 -13.29 -11.57 0.62
C PHE A 46 -13.78 -12.96 0.21
N ASN A 47 -12.98 -13.72 -0.54
CA ASN A 47 -13.43 -14.93 -1.23
C ASN A 47 -14.60 -14.64 -2.19
N TRP A 48 -14.60 -13.45 -2.81
CA TRP A 48 -15.61 -13.01 -3.77
C TRP A 48 -15.12 -13.24 -5.20
N LYS A 49 -15.33 -14.47 -5.68
CA LYS A 49 -14.99 -14.83 -7.06
C LYS A 49 -15.96 -14.19 -8.05
N PRO A 50 -15.47 -13.68 -9.20
CA PRO A 50 -16.35 -13.29 -10.30
C PRO A 50 -17.27 -14.44 -10.64
N THR A 51 -18.55 -14.15 -10.82
CA THR A 51 -19.56 -15.18 -11.05
C THR A 51 -20.41 -14.81 -12.25
N ARG A 52 -20.68 -15.80 -13.11
CA ARG A 52 -21.56 -15.61 -14.26
C ARG A 52 -23.02 -15.68 -13.79
N ILE A 53 -23.73 -14.58 -14.00
CA ILE A 53 -25.19 -14.54 -13.92
C ILE A 53 -25.73 -15.01 -15.26
N ASP A 54 -26.52 -16.08 -15.22
CA ASP A 54 -27.26 -16.61 -16.37
C ASP A 54 -28.70 -16.95 -15.98
N ASP A 55 -29.46 -17.47 -16.94
CA ASP A 55 -30.88 -17.77 -16.76
C ASP A 55 -31.15 -18.75 -15.60
N SER A 56 -30.17 -19.57 -15.20
CA SER A 56 -30.32 -20.52 -14.10
C SER A 56 -30.52 -19.84 -12.74
N TRP A 57 -30.13 -18.58 -12.61
CA TRP A 57 -30.32 -17.79 -11.39
C TRP A 57 -31.77 -17.31 -11.21
N GLY A 58 -32.60 -17.38 -12.26
CA GLY A 58 -34.00 -16.97 -12.22
C GLY A 58 -34.22 -15.46 -11.99
N LEU A 59 -33.19 -14.63 -12.22
CA LEU A 59 -33.28 -13.18 -12.08
C LEU A 59 -34.04 -12.56 -13.27
N LYS A 60 -35.02 -11.70 -12.97
CA LYS A 60 -35.87 -11.06 -13.99
C LYS A 60 -35.52 -9.58 -14.24
N THR A 61 -34.85 -8.95 -13.29
CA THR A 61 -34.54 -7.51 -13.30
C THR A 61 -33.06 -7.21 -13.46
N ILE A 62 -32.21 -8.25 -13.50
CA ILE A 62 -30.77 -8.16 -13.66
C ILE A 62 -30.43 -8.93 -14.93
N SER A 63 -29.75 -8.28 -15.87
CA SER A 63 -29.31 -8.92 -17.11
C SER A 63 -28.22 -9.95 -16.83
N ASN A 64 -28.21 -11.02 -17.63
CA ASN A 64 -27.13 -12.00 -17.63
C ASN A 64 -25.78 -11.32 -17.95
N GLY A 65 -24.70 -11.84 -17.36
CA GLY A 65 -23.37 -11.25 -17.48
C GLY A 65 -22.42 -11.76 -16.41
N ASN A 66 -21.32 -11.04 -16.18
CA ASN A 66 -20.41 -11.31 -15.07
C ASN A 66 -20.68 -10.34 -13.92
N ALA A 67 -20.89 -10.87 -12.72
CA ALA A 67 -20.92 -10.11 -11.49
C ALA A 67 -19.49 -9.97 -10.95
N TYR A 68 -19.09 -8.73 -10.69
CA TYR A 68 -17.83 -8.36 -10.07
C TYR A 68 -18.07 -7.61 -8.76
N ALA A 69 -17.07 -7.57 -7.89
CA ALA A 69 -17.12 -6.80 -6.66
C ALA A 69 -17.16 -5.30 -6.98
N LEU A 70 -18.27 -4.62 -6.65
CA LEU A 70 -18.44 -3.19 -6.84
C LEU A 70 -17.84 -2.39 -5.67
N CYS A 71 -17.36 -1.21 -6.00
CA CYS A 71 -16.89 -0.18 -5.06
C CYS A 71 -17.13 1.21 -5.66
N ASN A 72 -16.71 2.25 -4.95
CA ASN A 72 -16.61 3.59 -5.51
C ASN A 72 -15.17 4.08 -5.49
N SER A 73 -14.79 4.76 -6.57
CA SER A 73 -13.68 5.69 -6.57
C SER A 73 -14.14 7.00 -5.95
N MET A 74 -13.29 7.57 -5.10
CA MET A 74 -13.57 8.77 -4.33
C MET A 74 -12.48 9.80 -4.62
N HIS A 75 -12.86 11.02 -4.96
CA HIS A 75 -11.92 12.12 -5.22
C HIS A 75 -12.24 13.29 -4.29
N CYS A 76 -11.33 13.59 -3.35
CA CYS A 76 -11.49 14.68 -2.40
C CYS A 76 -11.24 16.03 -3.06
N GLN A 77 -12.20 16.92 -3.02
CA GLN A 77 -12.06 18.27 -3.58
C GLN A 77 -11.21 19.20 -2.72
N GLY A 78 -11.00 18.87 -1.44
CA GLY A 78 -10.19 19.68 -0.53
C GLY A 78 -8.68 19.48 -0.66
N CYS A 79 -8.22 18.24 -0.90
CA CYS A 79 -6.79 17.94 -1.02
C CYS A 79 -6.41 17.13 -2.27
N GLY A 80 -7.35 16.91 -3.19
CA GLY A 80 -7.13 16.17 -4.44
C GLY A 80 -6.92 14.66 -4.29
N PHE A 81 -6.97 14.13 -3.07
CA PHE A 81 -6.71 12.71 -2.81
C PHE A 81 -7.73 11.80 -3.51
N LEU A 82 -7.23 10.82 -4.26
CA LEU A 82 -8.03 9.82 -4.97
C LEU A 82 -7.91 8.47 -4.25
N PHE A 83 -9.02 7.84 -3.87
CA PHE A 83 -9.00 6.64 -3.04
C PHE A 83 -10.20 5.72 -3.29
N LEU A 84 -10.03 4.43 -2.97
CA LEU A 84 -11.10 3.43 -2.91
C LEU A 84 -12.01 3.72 -1.71
N ASP A 85 -13.34 3.64 -1.85
CA ASP A 85 -14.27 3.87 -0.73
C ASP A 85 -14.20 2.79 0.36
N VAL A 86 -13.95 1.54 0.00
CA VAL A 86 -13.77 0.42 0.92
C VAL A 86 -12.49 0.60 1.75
N ARG A 87 -12.64 0.64 3.07
CA ARG A 87 -11.53 0.69 4.04
C ARG A 87 -11.21 -0.71 4.53
N PHE A 88 -10.18 -1.35 3.95
CA PHE A 88 -9.76 -2.68 4.39
C PHE A 88 -9.40 -2.68 5.88
N SER A 89 -9.83 -3.71 6.61
CA SER A 89 -9.40 -3.93 7.99
C SER A 89 -7.96 -4.45 8.03
N GLU A 90 -7.34 -4.45 9.21
CA GLU A 90 -6.01 -5.07 9.38
C GLU A 90 -6.00 -6.54 8.94
N SER A 91 -7.02 -7.31 9.31
CA SER A 91 -7.14 -8.73 8.93
C SER A 91 -7.36 -8.95 7.43
N GLU A 92 -7.93 -7.98 6.73
CA GLU A 92 -8.11 -8.02 5.28
C GLU A 92 -6.83 -7.61 4.55
N MET A 93 -6.11 -6.62 5.07
CA MET A 93 -4.76 -6.28 4.63
C MET A 93 -3.81 -7.46 4.82
N GLU A 94 -3.87 -8.14 5.96
CA GLU A 94 -3.10 -9.36 6.22
C GLU A 94 -3.42 -10.45 5.19
N LYS A 95 -4.70 -10.69 4.85
CA LYS A 95 -5.05 -11.65 3.78
C LYS A 95 -4.49 -11.25 2.42
N LEU A 96 -4.55 -9.96 2.08
CA LEU A 96 -4.05 -9.45 0.80
C LEU A 96 -2.54 -9.68 0.67
N TYR A 97 -1.77 -9.43 1.72
CA TYR A 97 -0.29 -9.45 1.69
C TYR A 97 0.36 -10.67 2.34
N SER A 98 -0.39 -11.57 2.98
CA SER A 98 0.16 -12.82 3.50
C SER A 98 0.76 -13.63 2.35
N GLY A 99 2.01 -14.08 2.51
CA GLY A 99 2.74 -14.76 1.43
C GLY A 99 2.97 -13.89 0.20
N TYR A 100 3.13 -12.56 0.36
CA TYR A 100 3.28 -11.63 -0.76
C TYR A 100 4.35 -12.10 -1.76
N ARG A 101 3.93 -12.34 -3.01
CA ARG A 101 4.76 -12.85 -4.12
C ARG A 101 5.37 -14.25 -3.93
N ASP A 102 4.86 -15.04 -2.98
CA ASP A 102 5.16 -16.47 -2.92
C ASP A 102 4.46 -17.24 -4.06
N ALA A 103 4.68 -18.56 -4.10
CA ALA A 103 4.10 -19.42 -5.13
C ALA A 103 2.56 -19.41 -5.14
N ALA A 104 1.91 -19.43 -3.97
CA ALA A 104 0.46 -19.45 -3.87
C ALA A 104 -0.17 -18.10 -4.25
N TYR A 105 0.46 -17.00 -3.84
CA TYR A 105 0.12 -15.64 -4.28
C TYR A 105 0.21 -15.51 -5.80
N CYS A 106 1.36 -15.89 -6.37
CA CYS A 106 1.59 -15.76 -7.80
C CYS A 106 0.65 -16.66 -8.62
N GLN A 107 0.35 -17.87 -8.16
CA GLN A 107 -0.60 -18.77 -8.82
C GLN A 107 -2.01 -18.19 -8.85
N LEU A 108 -2.50 -17.66 -7.71
CA LEU A 108 -3.82 -17.04 -7.66
C LEU A 108 -3.89 -15.79 -8.53
N ARG A 109 -2.83 -14.97 -8.54
CA ARG A 109 -2.79 -13.76 -9.37
C ARG A 109 -2.72 -14.08 -10.85
N GLU A 110 -1.95 -15.08 -11.25
CA GLU A 110 -1.87 -15.55 -12.65
C GLU A 110 -3.22 -16.00 -13.20
N LEU A 111 -4.09 -16.59 -12.37
CA LEU A 111 -5.45 -16.96 -12.75
C LEU A 111 -6.29 -15.76 -13.21
N TYR A 112 -6.13 -14.61 -12.56
CA TYR A 112 -6.90 -13.40 -12.84
C TYR A 112 -6.19 -12.40 -13.75
N GLU A 113 -4.86 -12.42 -13.75
CA GLU A 113 -3.99 -11.53 -14.51
C GLU A 113 -2.91 -12.34 -15.24
N PRO A 114 -3.24 -13.02 -16.36
CA PRO A 114 -2.26 -13.79 -17.12
C PRO A 114 -1.00 -12.98 -17.48
N GLY A 115 0.17 -13.58 -17.29
CA GLY A 115 1.48 -12.96 -17.44
C GLY A 115 2.03 -12.30 -16.18
N TYR A 116 1.34 -12.41 -15.03
CA TYR A 116 1.83 -11.86 -13.76
C TYR A 116 3.16 -12.51 -13.33
N GLN A 117 3.32 -13.82 -13.49
CA GLN A 117 4.56 -14.52 -13.09
C GLN A 117 5.79 -13.92 -13.77
N LEU A 118 5.72 -13.67 -15.08
CA LEU A 118 6.81 -13.03 -15.84
C LEU A 118 7.10 -11.60 -15.35
N ARG A 119 6.06 -10.82 -15.01
CA ARG A 119 6.22 -9.49 -14.41
C ARG A 119 6.88 -9.58 -13.03
N ASN A 120 6.47 -10.53 -12.20
CA ASN A 120 6.98 -10.74 -10.85
C ASN A 120 8.49 -11.04 -10.84
N ASP A 121 8.95 -11.87 -11.77
CA ASP A 121 10.38 -12.17 -11.92
C ASP A 121 11.21 -10.92 -12.21
N SER A 122 10.67 -10.01 -13.03
CA SER A 122 11.31 -8.72 -13.33
C SER A 122 11.33 -7.82 -12.10
N LEU A 123 10.23 -7.75 -11.35
CA LEU A 123 10.13 -6.94 -10.13
C LEU A 123 11.08 -7.43 -9.03
N ASN A 124 11.39 -8.73 -8.98
CA ASN A 124 12.32 -9.31 -8.03
C ASN A 124 13.79 -8.95 -8.33
N GLN A 125 14.11 -8.34 -9.47
CA GLN A 125 15.49 -7.94 -9.80
C GLN A 125 15.97 -6.73 -9.00
N GLY A 126 15.05 -5.97 -8.39
CA GLY A 126 15.33 -4.72 -7.70
C GLY A 126 15.25 -3.52 -8.64
N VAL A 127 15.18 -2.31 -8.08
CA VAL A 127 15.01 -1.09 -8.88
C VAL A 127 16.37 -0.54 -9.35
N ALA A 128 16.42 -0.06 -10.60
CA ALA A 128 17.66 0.45 -11.19
C ALA A 128 18.02 1.87 -10.72
N TYR A 129 17.06 2.60 -10.18
CA TYR A 129 17.17 4.02 -9.83
C TYR A 129 17.59 4.28 -8.36
N ILE A 130 18.07 3.26 -7.63
CA ILE A 130 18.51 3.44 -6.22
C ILE A 130 19.58 4.54 -6.12
N LYS A 131 20.49 4.64 -7.10
CA LYS A 131 21.54 5.68 -7.12
C LYS A 131 20.98 7.09 -7.27
N ASP A 132 19.84 7.24 -7.94
CA ASP A 132 19.18 8.54 -8.10
C ASP A 132 18.53 8.96 -6.79
N ILE A 133 17.91 8.01 -6.07
CA ILE A 133 17.40 8.21 -4.70
C ILE A 133 18.54 8.62 -3.75
N GLU A 134 19.65 7.89 -3.78
CA GLU A 134 20.83 8.20 -2.97
C GLU A 134 21.35 9.61 -3.30
N SER A 135 21.52 9.95 -4.57
CA SER A 135 21.99 11.28 -4.97
C SER A 135 21.04 12.41 -4.52
N PHE A 136 19.73 12.16 -4.57
CA PHE A 136 18.71 13.10 -4.09
C PHE A 136 18.76 13.30 -2.57
N LEU A 137 18.97 12.23 -1.80
CA LEU A 137 18.96 12.27 -0.34
C LEU A 137 20.31 12.68 0.29
N GLU A 138 21.43 12.48 -0.41
CA GLU A 138 22.78 12.62 0.15
C GLU A 138 23.04 14.00 0.79
N PRO A 139 22.59 15.14 0.22
CA PRO A 139 22.77 16.46 0.83
C PRO A 139 22.03 16.65 2.17
N HIS A 140 21.05 15.80 2.47
CA HIS A 140 20.18 15.93 3.64
C HIS A 140 20.56 14.97 4.78
N LEU A 141 21.53 14.08 4.56
CA LEU A 141 21.84 13.00 5.48
C LEU A 141 23.25 13.11 6.09
N ARG A 142 23.38 12.56 7.29
CA ARG A 142 24.68 12.31 7.93
C ARG A 142 25.03 10.83 7.79
N PHE A 143 26.28 10.55 7.45
CA PHE A 143 26.79 9.19 7.29
C PHE A 143 27.77 8.80 8.42
N PRO A 144 27.86 7.50 8.78
CA PRO A 144 27.05 6.40 8.25
C PRO A 144 25.57 6.50 8.68
N ALA A 145 24.66 6.13 7.78
CA ALA A 145 23.22 6.26 8.01
C ALA A 145 22.72 5.20 9.01
N ARG A 146 21.70 5.54 9.80
CA ARG A 146 20.90 4.60 10.59
C ARG A 146 19.51 4.54 9.99
N ILE A 147 19.22 3.44 9.32
CA ILE A 147 18.10 3.32 8.38
C ILE A 147 17.00 2.46 8.99
N LEU A 148 15.78 2.98 8.98
CA LEU A 148 14.56 2.19 9.11
C LEU A 148 13.87 2.14 7.75
N ASP A 149 13.77 0.95 7.17
CA ASP A 149 12.96 0.70 5.97
C ASP A 149 11.57 0.19 6.39
N TRP A 150 10.59 1.08 6.31
CA TRP A 150 9.21 0.83 6.67
C TRP A 150 8.44 0.28 5.48
N GLY A 151 8.03 -0.99 5.58
CA GLY A 151 7.46 -1.73 4.45
C GLY A 151 8.51 -2.19 3.44
N GLY A 152 9.75 -2.41 3.88
CA GLY A 152 10.88 -2.69 3.02
C GLY A 152 10.94 -4.10 2.39
N ASP A 153 9.97 -4.99 2.69
CA ASP A 153 9.97 -6.40 2.27
C ASP A 153 11.29 -7.11 2.67
N THR A 154 12.19 -7.33 1.71
CA THR A 154 13.52 -7.93 1.95
C THR A 154 14.64 -6.91 2.20
N GLY A 155 14.37 -5.61 2.03
CA GLY A 155 15.35 -4.53 1.99
C GLY A 155 16.09 -4.43 0.65
N LYS A 156 15.73 -5.25 -0.34
CA LYS A 156 16.45 -5.25 -1.62
C LYS A 156 16.47 -3.87 -2.32
N ASN A 157 15.52 -2.98 -2.03
CA ASN A 157 15.46 -1.64 -2.61
C ASN A 157 15.83 -0.51 -1.63
N THR A 158 16.26 -0.81 -0.40
CA THR A 158 16.68 0.22 0.56
C THR A 158 17.91 0.98 0.02
N PRO A 159 17.94 2.32 0.02
CA PRO A 159 19.15 3.09 -0.31
C PRO A 159 20.24 2.94 0.77
N TYR A 160 21.49 3.23 0.41
CA TYR A 160 22.66 3.31 1.31
C TYR A 160 23.05 2.01 2.02
N LYS A 161 22.82 0.85 1.40
CA LYS A 161 23.20 -0.48 1.91
C LYS A 161 24.69 -0.62 2.24
N GLU A 162 25.54 0.16 1.58
CA GLU A 162 27.00 0.16 1.76
C GLU A 162 27.51 1.37 2.58
N LYS A 163 26.62 2.31 2.93
CA LYS A 163 26.95 3.55 3.68
C LYS A 163 26.12 3.68 4.97
N ASN A 164 25.76 2.56 5.61
CA ASN A 164 24.99 2.55 6.86
C ASN A 164 25.82 1.97 8.02
N SER A 165 25.44 2.37 9.24
CA SER A 165 25.88 1.74 10.48
C SER A 165 24.78 0.88 11.11
N LEU A 166 23.54 1.02 10.61
CA LEU A 166 22.37 0.29 11.06
C LEU A 166 21.36 0.22 9.92
N TRP A 167 20.78 -0.96 9.71
CA TRP A 167 19.75 -1.17 8.70
C TRP A 167 18.68 -2.12 9.23
N HIS A 168 17.57 -1.52 9.64
CA HIS A 168 16.39 -2.21 10.13
C HIS A 168 15.29 -2.22 9.09
N ILE A 169 14.56 -3.33 8.99
CA ILE A 169 13.37 -3.48 8.16
C ILE A 169 12.19 -3.74 9.09
N TYR A 170 11.14 -2.93 8.98
CA TYR A 170 9.87 -3.15 9.66
C TYR A 170 8.79 -3.41 8.63
N ASP A 171 8.39 -4.67 8.48
CA ASP A 171 7.52 -5.14 7.39
C ASP A 171 6.58 -6.26 7.85
N ILE A 172 5.36 -6.30 7.29
CA ILE A 172 4.32 -7.27 7.66
C ILE A 172 4.52 -8.66 7.01
N SER A 173 5.26 -8.74 5.91
CA SER A 173 5.48 -9.99 5.15
C SER A 173 6.38 -10.99 5.88
N ASN A 174 7.21 -10.50 6.82
CA ASN A 174 8.17 -11.29 7.60
C ASN A 174 9.12 -12.15 6.73
N LYS A 175 9.44 -11.69 5.52
CA LYS A 175 10.46 -12.33 4.67
C LYS A 175 11.84 -12.21 5.28
N SER A 176 12.72 -13.13 4.92
CA SER A 176 14.13 -13.03 5.27
C SER A 176 14.76 -11.81 4.59
N ALA A 177 15.38 -10.96 5.39
CA ALA A 177 16.11 -9.80 4.90
C ALA A 177 17.37 -10.21 4.12
N VAL A 178 17.82 -9.35 3.20
CA VAL A 178 19.11 -9.49 2.54
C VAL A 178 20.27 -9.33 3.53
N ALA A 179 21.46 -9.78 3.13
CA ALA A 179 22.65 -9.67 3.99
C ALA A 179 22.91 -8.22 4.42
N GLY A 180 23.20 -8.04 5.72
CA GLY A 180 23.45 -6.72 6.33
C GLY A 180 22.19 -6.03 6.88
N ALA A 181 21.00 -6.44 6.44
CA ALA A 181 19.74 -5.93 6.95
C ALA A 181 19.19 -6.82 8.07
N GLN A 182 18.46 -6.23 9.01
CA GLN A 182 17.80 -6.94 10.11
C GLN A 182 16.30 -6.65 10.11
N VAL A 183 15.48 -7.70 10.02
CA VAL A 183 14.03 -7.58 10.29
C VAL A 183 13.83 -7.35 11.79
N VAL A 184 13.07 -6.31 12.14
CA VAL A 184 12.83 -5.92 13.52
C VAL A 184 11.34 -5.80 13.82
N ASN A 185 11.00 -5.88 15.11
CA ASN A 185 9.64 -5.65 15.59
C ASN A 185 9.46 -4.19 16.05
N LYS A 186 8.22 -3.82 16.39
CA LYS A 186 7.88 -2.47 16.83
C LYS A 186 8.65 -2.02 18.08
N ALA A 187 8.88 -2.91 19.06
CA ALA A 187 9.63 -2.56 20.26
C ALA A 187 11.09 -2.17 19.97
N THR A 188 11.73 -2.82 19.00
CA THR A 188 13.05 -2.42 18.52
C THR A 188 12.99 -1.10 17.77
N VAL A 189 11.96 -0.88 16.95
CA VAL A 189 11.73 0.41 16.28
C VAL A 189 11.59 1.54 17.30
N ASP A 190 10.77 1.38 18.33
CA ASP A 190 10.50 2.38 19.39
C ASP A 190 11.72 2.75 20.24
N SER A 191 12.72 1.86 20.31
CA SER A 191 13.90 2.04 21.14
C SER A 191 15.16 2.42 20.36
N THR A 192 15.03 2.68 19.05
CA THR A 192 16.16 2.94 18.15
C THR A 192 16.05 4.31 17.49
N GLU A 193 17.14 5.06 17.46
CA GLU A 193 17.22 6.34 16.75
C GLU A 193 17.64 6.15 15.29
N TYR A 194 16.78 6.57 14.36
CA TYR A 194 17.07 6.56 12.93
C TYR A 194 17.28 7.98 12.42
N ASN A 195 18.25 8.17 11.52
CA ASN A 195 18.41 9.44 10.80
C ASN A 195 17.82 9.39 9.38
N LEU A 196 17.47 8.20 8.89
CA LEU A 196 16.73 7.99 7.66
C LEU A 196 15.60 6.98 7.90
N ILE A 197 14.37 7.38 7.61
CA ILE A 197 13.24 6.47 7.48
C ILE A 197 12.84 6.44 6.00
N VAL A 198 12.81 5.25 5.42
CA VAL A 198 12.39 4.98 4.04
C VAL A 198 11.00 4.36 4.07
N CYS A 199 10.09 4.86 3.25
CA CYS A 199 8.76 4.29 3.06
C CYS A 199 8.43 4.31 1.57
N SER A 200 8.88 3.26 0.87
CA SER A 200 8.80 3.18 -0.59
C SER A 200 7.74 2.19 -1.04
N ASN A 201 6.78 2.68 -1.82
CA ASN A 201 5.69 1.89 -2.38
C ASN A 201 4.85 1.17 -1.30
N VAL A 202 4.44 1.95 -0.29
CA VAL A 202 3.61 1.49 0.84
C VAL A 202 2.32 2.31 0.93
N PHE A 203 2.42 3.65 0.84
CA PHE A 203 1.30 4.56 1.10
C PHE A 203 0.08 4.29 0.20
N GLU A 204 0.31 3.96 -1.06
CA GLU A 204 -0.71 3.61 -2.04
C GLU A 204 -1.53 2.38 -1.63
N HIS A 205 -0.99 1.52 -0.78
CA HIS A 205 -1.62 0.29 -0.32
C HIS A 205 -2.43 0.46 0.96
N ILE A 206 -2.23 1.55 1.73
CA ILE A 206 -2.77 1.66 3.09
C ILE A 206 -4.12 2.40 3.10
N PRO A 207 -5.16 1.84 3.74
CA PRO A 207 -6.47 2.49 3.84
C PRO A 207 -6.47 3.81 4.64
N GLN A 208 -5.55 3.93 5.61
CA GLN A 208 -5.40 5.07 6.52
C GLN A 208 -3.97 5.65 6.47
N PRO A 209 -3.59 6.34 5.37
CA PRO A 209 -2.24 6.87 5.19
C PRO A 209 -1.86 7.90 6.27
N ARG A 210 -2.85 8.62 6.83
CA ARG A 210 -2.60 9.57 7.92
C ARG A 210 -2.11 8.89 9.19
N GLU A 211 -2.65 7.73 9.53
CA GLU A 211 -2.27 6.97 10.73
C GLU A 211 -0.87 6.40 10.56
N LEU A 212 -0.57 5.81 9.40
CA LEU A 212 0.80 5.38 9.07
C LEU A 212 1.80 6.53 9.19
N LEU A 213 1.47 7.71 8.64
CA LEU A 213 2.35 8.87 8.74
C LEU A 213 2.53 9.33 10.20
N GLN A 214 1.50 9.22 11.04
CA GLN A 214 1.61 9.49 12.47
C GLN A 214 2.52 8.48 13.16
N ASP A 215 2.41 7.20 12.84
CA ASP A 215 3.25 6.14 13.41
C ASP A 215 4.72 6.33 13.03
N ILE A 216 4.99 6.67 11.77
CA ILE A 216 6.34 7.02 11.30
C ILE A 216 6.84 8.26 12.04
N ARG A 217 6.02 9.31 12.15
CA ARG A 217 6.39 10.56 12.83
C ARG A 217 6.80 10.33 14.29
N GLU A 218 6.16 9.40 14.99
CA GLU A 218 6.54 9.03 16.36
C GLU A 218 7.95 8.42 16.46
N GLN A 219 8.50 7.91 15.36
CA GLN A 219 9.86 7.37 15.29
C GLN A 219 10.88 8.41 14.81
N MET A 220 10.42 9.61 14.44
CA MET A 220 11.29 10.67 13.95
C MET A 220 11.87 11.50 15.09
N TRP A 221 13.15 11.81 14.95
CA TRP A 221 13.93 12.71 15.79
C TRP A 221 14.19 14.01 15.01
N ASN A 222 14.78 15.01 15.66
CA ASN A 222 14.99 16.35 15.05
C ASN A 222 15.78 16.30 13.72
N ASP A 223 16.70 15.36 13.57
CA ASP A 223 17.57 15.22 12.40
C ASP A 223 17.13 14.05 11.48
N THR A 224 15.95 13.46 11.71
CA THR A 224 15.46 12.34 10.89
C THR A 224 14.89 12.85 9.57
N ILE A 225 15.38 12.29 8.46
CA ILE A 225 14.80 12.47 7.14
C ILE A 225 13.80 11.34 6.87
N LEU A 226 12.59 11.70 6.47
CA LEU A 226 11.60 10.76 5.95
C LEU A 226 11.59 10.83 4.42
N TYR A 227 11.95 9.73 3.76
CA TYR A 227 11.79 9.55 2.32
C TYR A 227 10.54 8.72 2.05
N ILE A 228 9.63 9.27 1.25
CA ILE A 228 8.41 8.59 0.79
C ILE A 228 8.49 8.47 -0.72
N GLU A 229 8.26 7.27 -1.24
CA GLU A 229 8.11 7.01 -2.66
C GLU A 229 6.73 6.41 -2.90
N VAL A 230 5.98 6.99 -3.84
CA VAL A 230 4.69 6.47 -4.31
C VAL A 230 4.69 6.43 -5.83
N PRO A 231 3.96 5.48 -6.44
CA PRO A 231 3.83 5.41 -7.89
C PRO A 231 3.21 6.68 -8.48
N PHE A 232 3.87 7.29 -9.47
CA PHE A 232 3.28 8.36 -10.25
C PHE A 232 2.46 7.78 -11.41
N GLU A 233 1.29 7.21 -11.07
CA GLU A 233 0.42 6.53 -12.03
C GLU A 233 -0.14 7.47 -13.11
N ASP A 234 -0.51 6.90 -14.26
CA ASP A 234 -1.03 7.66 -15.40
C ASP A 234 -2.24 8.54 -15.05
N ILE A 235 -3.08 8.10 -14.11
CA ILE A 235 -4.22 8.89 -13.66
C ILE A 235 -3.81 10.18 -12.93
N ALA A 236 -2.69 10.15 -12.20
CA ALA A 236 -2.13 11.34 -11.57
C ALA A 236 -1.36 12.18 -12.61
N ARG A 237 -0.60 11.53 -13.50
CA ARG A 237 0.21 12.19 -14.55
C ARG A 237 -0.62 12.98 -15.56
N THR A 238 -1.80 12.48 -15.90
CA THR A 238 -2.66 13.05 -16.93
C THR A 238 -3.82 13.87 -16.36
N ALA A 239 -3.91 13.97 -15.03
CA ALA A 239 -4.93 14.76 -14.35
C ALA A 239 -4.86 16.21 -14.82
N ILE A 240 -6.00 16.71 -15.31
CA ILE A 240 -6.17 18.13 -15.58
C ILE A 240 -6.71 18.80 -14.32
N GLU A 241 -6.32 20.05 -14.07
CA GLU A 241 -6.84 20.84 -12.95
C GLU A 241 -8.37 20.84 -12.94
N ASN A 242 -8.98 20.61 -11.77
CA ASN A 242 -10.43 20.48 -11.56
C ASN A 242 -11.11 19.27 -12.25
N GLU A 243 -10.35 18.29 -12.74
CA GLU A 243 -10.93 17.07 -13.31
C GLU A 243 -11.52 16.15 -12.23
N ASN A 244 -12.67 15.52 -12.53
CA ASN A 244 -13.23 14.48 -11.68
C ASN A 244 -12.49 13.15 -11.84
N LEU A 245 -11.39 12.98 -11.11
CA LEU A 245 -10.58 11.76 -11.12
C LEU A 245 -11.34 10.50 -10.69
N ALA A 246 -12.37 10.62 -9.84
CA ALA A 246 -13.20 9.48 -9.46
C ALA A 246 -13.84 8.81 -10.69
N SER A 247 -14.29 9.60 -11.67
CA SER A 247 -14.92 9.09 -12.90
C SER A 247 -13.95 8.38 -13.86
N LYS A 248 -12.65 8.63 -13.72
CA LYS A 248 -11.57 8.05 -14.53
C LYS A 248 -11.05 6.74 -13.94
N LYS A 249 -10.99 6.65 -12.61
CA LYS A 249 -10.59 5.43 -11.92
C LYS A 249 -11.78 4.46 -11.88
N ARG A 250 -11.82 3.50 -12.80
CA ARG A 250 -12.95 2.55 -12.92
C ARG A 250 -12.68 1.18 -12.30
N HIS A 251 -11.45 0.94 -11.86
CA HIS A 251 -11.06 -0.30 -11.22
C HIS A 251 -9.90 -0.09 -10.24
N TRP A 252 -9.85 -0.91 -9.21
CA TRP A 252 -8.87 -0.84 -8.12
C TRP A 252 -8.16 -2.17 -7.94
N HIS A 253 -6.83 -2.12 -7.97
CA HIS A 253 -5.95 -3.24 -7.63
C HIS A 253 -5.49 -3.07 -6.16
N GLU A 254 -4.32 -3.60 -5.81
CA GLU A 254 -3.72 -3.44 -4.49
C GLU A 254 -3.32 -1.98 -4.15
N HIS A 255 -3.18 -1.10 -5.15
CA HIS A 255 -3.03 0.34 -4.95
C HIS A 255 -4.42 0.94 -4.78
N ILE A 256 -4.75 1.32 -3.54
CA ILE A 256 -6.06 1.80 -3.09
C ILE A 256 -6.10 3.29 -2.75
N THR A 257 -4.96 3.97 -2.80
CA THR A 257 -4.87 5.42 -2.66
C THR A 257 -3.85 6.06 -3.61
N PHE A 258 -4.10 7.31 -3.99
CA PHE A 258 -3.25 8.11 -4.87
C PHE A 258 -3.19 9.55 -4.37
N SER A 259 -1.97 10.05 -4.16
CA SER A 259 -1.74 11.48 -4.01
C SER A 259 -1.62 12.11 -5.39
N PRO A 260 -2.28 13.25 -5.64
CA PRO A 260 -1.85 14.15 -6.71
C PRO A 260 -0.46 14.74 -6.41
#